data_AF-A0AAD4PAT2-F1
#
_entry.id   AF-A0AAD4PAT2-F1
#
_cell.length_a   1.000
_cell.length_b   1.000
_cell.length_c   1.000
_cell.angle_alpha   90.00
_cell.angle_beta   90.00
_cell.angle_gamma   90.00
#
_symmetry.space_group_name_H-M   'P 1'
#
loop_
_entity.id
_entity.type
_entity.pdbx_description
1 polymer ?
#
loop_
_entity_poly.entity_id
_entity_poly.type
_entity_poly.pdbx_seq_one_letter_code
_entity_poly.pdbx_strand_id
1 'polypeptide(L)'
;MAKRFAKHQIEPLKAAFQESSHLSKPTKMELAAATGLDVEQIASWFSRKRARKRAKQTISELEVAHSRLQQELDLSRETEAELQKELQECQKREAELQEENRRLKQRVAVLEGDTHLVSLMRFLNGY
;
A
#
# COMPACT_ATOMS: atom_id res chain seq x y z
N MET A 1 15.17 25.14 29.19
CA MET A 1 16.44 24.56 28.66
C MET A 1 16.57 23.12 29.12
N ALA A 2 16.86 22.18 28.21
CA ALA A 2 17.16 20.81 28.60
C ALA A 2 18.51 20.79 29.34
N LYS A 3 18.50 20.50 30.65
CA LYS A 3 19.72 20.38 31.45
C LYS A 3 20.58 19.25 30.84
N ARG A 4 21.72 19.61 30.24
CA ARG A 4 22.69 18.65 29.70
C ARG A 4 23.56 18.17 30.85
N PHE A 5 23.50 16.87 31.15
CA PHE A 5 24.43 16.25 32.08
C PHE A 5 25.81 16.12 31.47
N ALA A 6 26.84 16.17 32.31
CA ALA A 6 28.22 15.98 31.89
C ALA A 6 28.47 14.52 31.46
N LYS A 7 29.54 14.28 30.69
CA LYS A 7 29.87 12.95 30.17
C LYS A 7 30.00 11.90 31.30
N HIS A 8 30.71 12.25 32.38
CA HIS A 8 30.89 11.39 33.56
C HIS A 8 29.58 11.03 34.27
N GLN A 9 28.53 11.85 34.14
CA GLN A 9 27.20 11.55 34.70
C GLN A 9 26.37 10.68 33.75
N ILE A 10 26.53 10.89 32.44
CA ILE A 10 25.78 10.18 31.41
C ILE A 10 26.25 8.72 31.25
N GLU A 11 27.54 8.45 31.41
CA GLU A 11 28.11 7.11 31.22
C GLU A 11 27.53 6.07 32.18
N PRO A 12 27.49 6.29 33.51
CA PRO A 12 26.82 5.39 34.45
C PRO A 12 25.33 5.19 34.14
N LEU A 13 24.62 6.27 33.79
CA LEU A 13 23.20 6.20 33.42
C LEU A 13 22.97 5.36 32.16
N LYS A 14 23.86 5.45 31.17
CA LYS A 14 23.79 4.65 29.94
C LYS A 14 24.07 3.18 30.22
N ALA A 15 25.10 2.86 31.01
CA ALA A 15 25.45 1.49 31.37
C ALA A 15 24.28 0.81 32.11
N ALA A 16 23.76 1.46 33.16
CA ALA A 16 22.62 0.94 33.91
C ALA A 16 21.35 0.80 33.03
N PHE A 17 21.12 1.71 32.07
CA PHE A 17 20.00 1.59 31.14
C PHE A 17 20.13 0.43 30.16
N GLN A 18 21.36 0.04 29.80
CA GLN A 18 21.61 -1.13 28.96
C GLN A 18 21.31 -2.43 29.70
N GLU A 19 21.63 -2.48 30.99
CA GLU A 19 21.31 -3.62 31.87
C GLU A 19 19.79 -3.71 32.13
N SER A 20 19.16 -2.59 32.50
CA SER A 20 17.72 -2.52 32.71
C SER A 20 17.14 -1.16 32.32
N SER A 21 16.08 -1.18 31.52
CA SER A 21 15.34 0.03 31.15
C SER A 21 14.46 0.60 32.29
N HIS A 22 14.29 -0.14 33.38
CA HIS A 22 13.53 0.23 34.57
C HIS A 22 14.44 0.34 35.79
N LEU A 23 14.37 1.48 36.47
CA LEU A 23 15.15 1.74 37.68
C LEU A 23 14.53 1.01 38.87
N SER A 24 15.29 0.12 39.48
CA SER A 24 15.00 -0.39 40.82
C SER A 24 15.41 0.65 41.87
N LYS A 25 14.82 0.59 43.08
CA LYS A 25 15.20 1.46 44.21
C LYS A 25 16.71 1.41 44.53
N PRO A 26 17.37 0.23 44.67
CA PRO A 26 18.81 0.18 44.95
C PRO A 26 19.65 0.79 43.82
N THR A 27 19.38 0.43 42.55
CA THR A 27 20.10 1.00 41.39
C THR A 27 19.96 2.52 41.31
N LYS A 28 18.80 3.06 41.72
CA LYS A 28 18.56 4.51 41.74
C LYS A 28 19.46 5.24 42.74
N MET A 29 19.68 4.63 43.91
CA MET A 29 20.56 5.18 44.95
C MET A 29 22.04 5.08 44.55
N GLU A 30 22.46 3.95 43.97
CA GLU A 30 23.81 3.77 43.44
C GLU A 30 24.14 4.80 42.35
N LEU A 31 23.20 5.04 41.42
CA LEU A 31 23.36 6.05 40.38
C LEU A 31 23.43 7.47 40.94
N ALA A 32 22.65 7.78 41.99
CA ALA A 32 22.73 9.09 42.66
C ALA A 32 24.10 9.31 43.29
N ALA A 33 24.65 8.31 43.98
CA ALA A 33 25.99 8.36 44.54
C ALA A 33 27.08 8.49 43.46
N ALA A 34 26.99 7.71 42.38
CA ALA A 34 28.00 7.69 41.32
C ALA A 34 28.00 8.96 40.44
N THR A 35 26.84 9.59 40.25
CA THR A 35 26.70 10.73 39.32
C THR A 35 26.56 12.08 40.00
N GLY A 36 26.33 12.10 41.32
CA GLY A 36 25.98 13.30 42.09
C GLY A 36 24.66 13.94 41.68
N LEU A 37 23.83 13.23 40.92
CA LEU A 37 22.53 13.72 40.44
C LEU A 37 21.44 13.39 41.45
N ASP A 38 20.42 14.25 41.47
CA ASP A 38 19.22 13.99 42.24
C ASP A 38 18.40 12.83 41.66
N VAL A 39 17.70 12.11 42.53
CA VAL A 39 16.91 10.92 42.22
C VAL A 39 15.83 11.24 41.17
N GLU A 40 15.25 12.44 41.20
CA GLU A 40 14.26 12.89 40.21
C GLU A 40 14.91 13.18 38.85
N GLN A 41 16.13 13.71 38.84
CA GLN A 41 16.87 13.94 37.60
C GLN A 41 17.19 12.62 36.89
N ILE A 42 17.59 11.61 37.65
CA ILE A 42 17.84 10.24 37.18
C ILE A 42 16.55 9.63 36.63
N ALA A 43 15.44 9.71 37.38
CA ALA A 43 14.14 9.21 36.94
C ALA A 43 13.68 9.88 35.64
N SER A 44 13.80 11.21 35.56
CA SER A 44 13.47 12.02 34.39
C SER A 44 14.32 11.64 33.18
N TRP A 45 15.62 11.38 33.39
CA TRP A 45 16.52 10.92 32.32
C TRP A 45 16.09 9.56 31.77
N PHE A 46 15.80 8.58 32.63
CA PHE A 46 15.33 7.26 32.22
C PHE A 46 13.99 7.33 31.47
N SER A 47 13.06 8.16 31.94
CA SER A 47 11.79 8.41 31.26
C SER A 47 11.99 8.95 29.84
N ARG A 48 12.82 10.00 29.71
CA ARG A 48 13.17 10.57 28.39
C ARG A 48 13.90 9.58 27.50
N LYS A 49 14.80 8.77 28.06
CA LYS A 49 15.55 7.74 27.32
C LYS A 49 14.61 6.66 26.77
N ARG A 50 13.66 6.18 27.57
CA ARG A 50 12.59 5.26 27.11
C ARG A 50 11.72 5.90 26.04
N ALA A 51 11.30 7.15 26.23
CA ALA A 51 10.50 7.87 25.23
C ALA A 51 11.23 7.97 23.89
N ARG A 52 12.52 8.31 23.88
CA ARG A 52 13.34 8.33 22.67
C ARG A 52 13.52 6.95 22.03
N LYS A 53 13.71 5.90 22.85
CA LYS A 53 13.81 4.51 22.34
C LYS A 53 12.52 4.09 21.65
N ARG A 54 11.37 4.32 22.28
CA ARG A 54 10.05 4.05 21.69
C ARG A 54 9.83 4.84 20.41
N ALA A 55 10.10 6.15 20.41
CA ALA A 55 9.97 6.97 19.21
C ALA A 55 10.82 6.44 18.06
N LYS A 56 12.07 6.02 18.33
CA LYS A 56 12.92 5.40 17.30
C LYS A 56 12.35 4.08 16.78
N GLN A 57 11.79 3.25 17.65
CA GLN A 57 11.13 1.99 17.26
C GLN A 57 9.90 2.28 16.38
N THR A 58 9.03 3.18 16.81
CA THR A 58 7.84 3.58 16.03
C THR A 58 8.20 4.16 14.67
N ILE A 59 9.25 4.99 14.58
CA ILE A 59 9.73 5.51 13.28
C ILE A 59 10.18 4.36 12.38
N SER A 60 10.98 3.43 12.91
CA SER A 60 11.46 2.27 12.15
C SER A 60 10.30 1.35 11.70
N GLU A 61 9.31 1.12 12.57
CA GLU A 61 8.10 0.36 12.23
C GLU A 61 7.29 1.06 11.13
N LEU A 62 7.19 2.39 11.21
CA LEU A 62 6.49 3.19 10.20
C LEU A 62 7.22 3.17 8.86
N GLU A 63 8.55 3.22 8.84
CA GLU A 63 9.35 3.09 7.62
C GLU A 63 9.13 1.73 6.93
N VAL A 64 9.12 0.64 7.70
CA VAL A 64 8.82 -0.71 7.19
C VAL A 64 7.40 -0.79 6.65
N ALA A 65 6.40 -0.26 7.38
CA ALA A 65 5.02 -0.25 6.95
C ALA A 65 4.83 0.57 5.66
N HIS A 66 5.46 1.74 5.56
CA HIS A 66 5.45 2.57 4.36
C HIS A 66 6.04 1.83 3.17
N SER A 67 7.23 1.22 3.33
CA SER A 67 7.86 0.44 2.26
C SER A 67 6.96 -0.70 1.77
N ARG A 68 6.27 -1.38 2.69
CA ARG A 68 5.34 -2.47 2.34
C ARG A 68 4.13 -1.96 1.57
N LEU A 69 3.49 -0.89 2.04
CA LEU A 69 2.33 -0.28 1.37
C LEU A 69 2.70 0.22 -0.02
N GLN A 70 3.90 0.76 -0.19
CA GLN A 70 4.38 1.20 -1.49
C GLN A 70 4.53 0.03 -2.47
N GLN A 71 5.10 -1.10 -2.04
CA GLN A 71 5.19 -2.31 -2.87
C GLN A 71 3.80 -2.83 -3.26
N GLU A 72 2.86 -2.85 -2.32
CA GLU A 72 1.48 -3.30 -2.59
C GLU A 72 0.76 -2.38 -3.58
N LEU A 73 0.96 -1.06 -3.45
CA LEU A 73 0.41 -0.09 -4.39
C LEU A 73 1.00 -0.27 -5.80
N ASP A 74 2.30 -0.52 -5.91
CA ASP A 74 2.95 -0.74 -7.20
C ASP A 74 2.43 -2.02 -7.87
N LEU A 75 2.28 -3.12 -7.11
CA LEU A 75 1.64 -4.35 -7.60
C LEU A 75 0.18 -4.10 -8.04
N SER A 76 -0.60 -3.35 -7.25
CA SER A 76 -1.98 -3.00 -7.63
C SER A 76 -2.02 -2.25 -8.96
N ARG A 77 -1.13 -1.26 -9.14
CA ARG A 77 -1.03 -0.49 -10.40
C ARG A 77 -0.67 -1.37 -11.59
N GLU A 78 0.23 -2.34 -11.41
CA GLU A 78 0.57 -3.30 -12.45
C GLU A 78 -0.64 -4.15 -12.83
N THR A 79 -1.38 -4.66 -11.85
CA THR A 79 -2.60 -5.45 -12.10
C THR A 79 -3.69 -4.62 -12.77
N GLU A 80 -3.89 -3.37 -12.36
CA GLU A 80 -4.85 -2.45 -12.98
C GLU A 80 -4.48 -2.18 -14.44
N ALA A 81 -3.19 -1.97 -14.73
CA ALA A 81 -2.72 -1.75 -16.08
C ALA A 81 -2.94 -2.97 -16.98
N GLU A 82 -2.74 -4.19 -16.45
CA GLU A 82 -2.98 -5.41 -17.20
C GLU A 82 -4.46 -5.64 -17.49
N LEU A 83 -5.32 -5.47 -16.47
CA LEU A 83 -6.77 -5.53 -16.65
C LEU A 83 -7.28 -4.49 -17.65
N GLN A 84 -6.67 -3.30 -17.66
CA GLN A 84 -7.02 -2.27 -18.63
C GLN A 84 -6.66 -2.66 -20.07
N LYS A 85 -5.54 -3.37 -20.29
CA LYS A 85 -5.20 -3.91 -21.61
C LYS A 85 -6.19 -4.99 -22.03
N GLU A 86 -6.47 -5.96 -21.16
CA GLU A 86 -7.43 -7.03 -21.43
C GLU A 86 -8.81 -6.45 -21.77
N LEU A 87 -9.25 -5.42 -21.04
CA LEU A 87 -10.50 -4.72 -21.32
C LEU A 87 -10.49 -4.08 -22.72
N GLN A 88 -9.39 -3.43 -23.11
CA GLN A 88 -9.26 -2.84 -24.45
C GLN A 88 -9.28 -3.90 -25.55
N GLU A 89 -8.66 -5.06 -25.33
CA GLU A 89 -8.69 -6.18 -26.28
C GLU A 89 -10.10 -6.76 -26.42
N CYS A 90 -10.79 -6.99 -25.30
CA CYS A 90 -12.20 -7.41 -25.30
C CYS A 90 -13.09 -6.41 -26.04
N GLN A 91 -12.91 -5.11 -25.83
CA GLN A 91 -13.67 -4.06 -26.52
C GLN A 91 -13.43 -4.06 -28.03
N LYS A 92 -12.18 -4.23 -28.48
CA LYS A 92 -11.85 -4.34 -29.91
C LYS A 92 -12.54 -5.55 -30.53
N ARG A 93 -12.45 -6.70 -29.86
CA ARG A 93 -13.09 -7.93 -30.32
C ARG A 93 -14.60 -7.82 -30.39
N GLU A 94 -15.22 -7.16 -29.41
CA GLU A 94 -16.65 -6.88 -29.43
C GLU A 94 -17.03 -5.99 -30.63
N ALA A 95 -16.26 -4.93 -30.90
CA ALA A 95 -16.51 -4.06 -32.05
C ALA A 95 -16.40 -4.80 -33.40
N GLU A 96 -15.42 -5.70 -33.54
CA GLU A 96 -15.28 -6.57 -34.72
C GLU A 96 -16.51 -7.48 -34.91
N LEU A 97 -16.95 -8.13 -33.83
CA LEU A 97 -18.15 -8.99 -33.85
C LEU A 97 -19.42 -8.21 -34.13
N GLN A 98 -19.54 -6.97 -33.62
CA GLN A 98 -20.67 -6.10 -33.91
C GLN A 98 -20.70 -5.70 -35.40
N GLU A 99 -19.53 -5.38 -35.98
CA GLU A 99 -19.42 -5.05 -37.40
C GLU A 99 -19.73 -6.26 -38.29
N GLU A 100 -19.23 -7.45 -37.94
CA GLU A 100 -19.56 -8.68 -38.65
C GLU A 100 -21.06 -8.98 -38.56
N ASN A 101 -21.66 -8.88 -37.37
CA ASN A 101 -23.10 -9.02 -37.20
C ASN A 101 -23.89 -8.04 -38.07
N ARG A 102 -23.44 -6.78 -38.19
CA ARG A 102 -24.06 -5.78 -39.06
C ARG A 102 -23.99 -6.20 -40.53
N ARG A 103 -22.83 -6.67 -40.99
CA ARG A 103 -22.63 -7.17 -42.37
C ARG A 103 -23.50 -8.39 -42.65
N LEU A 104 -23.57 -9.34 -41.73
CA LEU A 104 -24.39 -10.54 -41.86
C LEU A 104 -25.88 -10.17 -41.95
N LYS A 105 -26.37 -9.26 -41.09
CA LYS A 105 -27.75 -8.75 -41.15
C LYS A 105 -28.08 -8.11 -42.49
N GLN A 106 -27.16 -7.29 -43.05
CA GLN A 106 -27.35 -6.70 -44.37
C GLN A 106 -27.43 -7.76 -45.48
N ARG A 107 -26.54 -8.77 -45.44
CA ARG A 107 -26.56 -9.89 -46.41
C ARG A 107 -27.85 -10.70 -46.35
N VAL A 108 -28.33 -11.01 -45.15
CA VAL A 108 -29.60 -11.72 -44.95
C VAL A 108 -30.77 -10.92 -45.54
N ALA A 109 -30.85 -9.61 -45.27
CA ALA A 109 -31.90 -8.75 -45.81
C ALA A 109 -31.93 -8.72 -47.36
N VAL A 110 -30.77 -8.73 -48.01
CA VAL A 110 -30.69 -8.79 -49.48
C VAL A 110 -31.21 -10.14 -50.01
N LEU A 111 -30.79 -11.26 -49.40
CA LEU A 111 -31.26 -12.59 -49.79
C LEU A 111 -32.76 -12.77 -49.56
N GLU A 112 -33.30 -12.21 -48.47
CA GLU A 112 -34.75 -12.19 -48.20
C GLU A 112 -35.52 -11.32 -49.21
N GLY A 113 -34.93 -10.21 -49.68
CA GLY A 113 -35.49 -9.39 -50.75
C GLY A 113 -35.48 -10.10 -52.11
N ASP A 114 -34.36 -10.74 -52.46
CA ASP A 114 -34.20 -11.50 -53.71
C ASP A 114 -35.15 -12.70 -53.77
N THR A 115 -35.32 -13.41 -52.65
CA THR A 115 -36.29 -14.52 -52.57
C THR A 115 -37.74 -14.04 -52.69
N HIS A 116 -38.09 -12.87 -52.14
CA HIS A 116 -39.39 -12.24 -52.37
C HIS A 116 -39.59 -11.83 -53.83
N LEU A 117 -38.59 -11.22 -54.48
CA LEU A 117 -38.66 -10.85 -55.89
C LEU A 117 -38.82 -12.08 -56.80
N VAL A 118 -38.08 -13.15 -56.55
CA VAL A 118 -38.21 -14.42 -57.28
C VAL A 118 -39.61 -15.02 -57.08
N SER A 119 -40.14 -14.96 -55.86
CA SER A 119 -41.49 -15.45 -55.54
C SER A 119 -42.58 -14.63 -56.26
N LEU A 120 -42.44 -13.30 -56.30
CA LEU A 120 -43.33 -12.40 -57.04
C LEU A 120 -43.25 -12.63 -58.55
N MET A 121 -42.05 -12.84 -59.10
CA MET A 121 -41.89 -13.13 -60.52
C MET A 121 -42.51 -14.48 -60.93
N ARG A 122 -42.46 -15.49 -60.06
CA ARG A 122 -43.20 -16.75 -60.31
C ARG A 122 -44.71 -16.52 -60.29
N PHE A 123 -45.20 -15.74 -59.33
CA PHE A 123 -46.62 -15.41 -59.21
C PHE A 123 -47.15 -14.63 -60.43
N LEU A 124 -46.39 -13.67 -60.96
CA LEU A 124 -46.78 -12.87 -62.12
C LEU A 124 -46.65 -13.62 -63.46
N ASN A 125 -45.71 -14.55 -63.58
CA ASN A 125 -45.48 -15.31 -64.82
C ASN A 125 -46.33 -16.60 -64.95
N GLY A 126 -47.23 -16.87 -64.01
CA GLY A 126 -48.30 -17.86 -64.19
C GLY A 126 -47.83 -19.28 -64.50
N TYR A 127 -46.97 -19.84 -63.66
CA TYR A 127 -46.75 -21.29 -63.55
C TYR A 127 -46.98 -21.75 -62.11
#